data_AF-A0A1C6H5T3-F1
#
_entry.id   AF-A0A1C6H5T3-F1
#
_cell.length_a   1.000
_cell.length_b   1.000
_cell.length_c   1.000
_cell.angle_alpha   90.00
_cell.angle_beta   90.00
_cell.angle_gamma   90.00
#
_symmetry.space_group_name_H-M   'P 1'
#
loop_
_entity.id
_entity.type
_entity.pdbx_description
1 polymer ?
#
loop_
_entity_poly.entity_id
_entity_poly.type
_entity_poly.pdbx_seq_one_letter_code
_entity_poly.pdbx_strand_id
1 'polypeptide(L)'
;MNNLTLEAFRGIGTIKPLLFYRYKLIGKGKIENTYKTIRNAQNRMSFNNKFKVTFSKDEIIYTLEKFEIIPTLDDVTIIFDGEEVLPIKDNNKIYSEVIEFYINNNLRNVKFNYKYPKYRAANTREITGNVILDKDMNEKYKKSNKGFELKRKFIISPKVDDEGKVTLFLDLNASFDYDKNIYQMIN
;
A
#
# COMPACT_ATOMS: atom_id res chain seq x y z
N MET A 1 11.75 -3.50 36.33
CA MET A 1 11.45 -4.04 34.99
C MET A 1 11.84 -2.97 33.97
N ASN A 2 12.80 -3.26 33.10
CA ASN A 2 13.09 -2.37 31.98
C ASN A 2 11.99 -2.56 30.94
N ASN A 3 11.08 -1.60 30.85
CA ASN A 3 10.00 -1.60 29.86
C ASN A 3 10.59 -1.27 28.48
N LEU A 4 10.95 -2.30 27.72
CA LEU A 4 11.27 -2.18 26.29
C LEU A 4 9.97 -2.05 25.51
N THR A 5 9.89 -1.05 24.62
CA THR A 5 8.76 -0.82 23.73
C THR A 5 9.19 -0.94 22.27
N LEU A 6 8.25 -1.29 21.40
CA LEU A 6 8.47 -1.31 19.94
C LEU A 6 8.36 0.11 19.37
N GLU A 7 9.01 0.35 18.22
CA GLU A 7 8.86 1.60 17.47
C GLU A 7 7.47 1.63 16.81
N ALA A 8 6.52 2.24 17.52
CA ALA A 8 5.13 2.31 17.11
C ALA A 8 4.47 3.62 17.57
N PHE A 9 3.55 4.12 16.77
CA PHE A 9 2.81 5.35 17.02
C PHE A 9 1.33 5.04 17.21
N ARG A 10 0.76 5.50 18.32
CA ARG A 10 -0.67 5.39 18.56
C ARG A 10 -1.42 6.40 17.69
N GLY A 11 -2.44 5.92 16.99
CA GLY A 11 -3.38 6.78 16.26
C GLY A 11 -4.13 7.70 17.22
N ILE A 12 -4.26 8.97 16.85
CA ILE A 12 -4.91 10.00 17.69
C ILE A 12 -6.45 9.83 17.67
N GLY A 13 -7.02 9.18 16.64
CA GLY A 13 -8.47 8.98 16.50
C GLY A 13 -8.87 7.51 16.31
N THR A 14 -10.18 7.31 16.22
CA THR A 14 -10.82 6.01 15.92
C THR A 14 -11.38 6.03 14.51
N ILE A 15 -11.16 4.94 13.79
CA ILE A 15 -11.76 4.72 12.48
C ILE A 15 -13.26 4.48 12.66
N LYS A 16 -14.05 4.85 11.65
CA LYS A 16 -15.48 4.56 11.56
C LYS A 16 -15.73 3.56 10.43
N PRO A 17 -16.81 2.76 10.52
CA PRO A 17 -17.24 1.91 9.41
C PRO A 17 -17.37 2.71 8.10
N LEU A 18 -16.90 2.14 7.00
CA LEU A 18 -16.92 2.72 5.66
C LEU A 18 -17.79 1.89 4.73
N LEU A 19 -18.36 2.55 3.72
CA LEU A 19 -19.03 1.90 2.60
C LEU A 19 -17.99 1.27 1.66
N PHE A 20 -18.23 0.02 1.28
CA PHE A 20 -17.46 -0.69 0.26
C PHE A 20 -18.38 -1.25 -0.83
N TYR A 21 -17.84 -1.32 -2.04
CA TYR A 21 -18.44 -2.04 -3.16
C TYR A 21 -17.81 -3.43 -3.24
N ARG A 22 -18.66 -4.46 -3.31
CA ARG A 22 -18.23 -5.86 -3.21
C ARG A 22 -18.29 -6.54 -4.56
N TYR A 23 -17.30 -7.38 -4.81
CA TYR A 23 -17.20 -8.18 -6.02
C TYR A 23 -16.88 -9.62 -5.63
N LYS A 24 -17.83 -10.52 -5.85
CA LYS A 24 -17.68 -11.94 -5.59
C LYS A 24 -16.89 -12.59 -6.71
N LEU A 25 -15.90 -13.41 -6.34
CA LEU A 25 -15.13 -14.23 -7.27
C LEU A 25 -15.75 -15.62 -7.35
N ILE A 26 -16.05 -16.08 -8.57
CA ILE A 26 -16.55 -17.44 -8.82
C ILE A 26 -15.55 -18.15 -9.71
N GLY A 27 -14.90 -19.19 -9.17
CA GLY A 27 -13.92 -19.97 -9.92
C GLY A 27 -14.49 -20.65 -11.16
N LYS A 28 -13.70 -20.72 -12.23
CA LYS A 28 -14.01 -21.43 -13.46
C LYS A 28 -13.04 -22.60 -13.61
N GLY A 29 -13.58 -23.81 -13.77
CA GLY A 29 -12.75 -25.01 -13.97
C GLY A 29 -11.84 -25.31 -12.77
N LYS A 30 -10.65 -25.87 -13.06
CA LYS A 30 -9.69 -26.28 -12.03
C LYS A 30 -8.74 -25.13 -11.71
N ILE A 31 -8.79 -24.65 -10.47
CA ILE A 31 -7.88 -23.62 -9.95
C ILE A 31 -6.73 -24.30 -9.21
N GLU A 32 -5.50 -24.09 -9.67
CA GLU A 32 -4.30 -24.63 -9.01
C GLU A 32 -3.92 -23.85 -7.75
N ASN A 33 -4.09 -22.52 -7.77
CA ASN A 33 -3.70 -21.66 -6.65
C ASN A 33 -4.69 -20.51 -6.45
N THR A 34 -5.59 -20.68 -5.48
CA THR A 34 -6.64 -19.71 -5.14
C THR A 34 -6.06 -18.33 -4.81
N TYR A 35 -5.01 -18.24 -4.00
CA TYR A 35 -4.42 -16.96 -3.59
C TYR A 35 -3.84 -16.17 -4.78
N LYS A 36 -3.14 -16.87 -5.68
CA LYS A 36 -2.60 -16.26 -6.90
C LYS A 36 -3.72 -15.78 -7.81
N THR A 37 -4.79 -16.56 -7.96
CA THR A 37 -5.96 -16.20 -8.78
C THR A 37 -6.68 -14.96 -8.23
N ILE A 38 -6.93 -14.91 -6.92
CA ILE A 38 -7.52 -13.74 -6.24
C ILE A 38 -6.64 -12.50 -6.46
N ARG A 39 -5.33 -12.62 -6.25
CA ARG A 39 -4.40 -11.50 -6.42
C ARG A 39 -4.34 -11.00 -7.86
N ASN A 40 -4.38 -11.91 -8.84
CA ASN A 40 -4.46 -11.55 -10.25
C ASN A 40 -5.76 -10.80 -10.55
N ALA A 41 -6.90 -11.28 -10.04
CA ALA A 41 -8.19 -10.60 -10.20
C ALA A 41 -8.17 -9.18 -9.61
N GLN A 42 -7.64 -9.01 -8.39
CA GLN A 42 -7.46 -7.69 -7.77
C GLN A 42 -6.61 -6.74 -8.62
N ASN A 43 -5.48 -7.23 -9.14
CA ASN A 43 -4.56 -6.42 -9.95
C ASN A 43 -5.22 -6.01 -11.27
N ARG A 44 -5.93 -6.94 -11.94
CA ARG A 44 -6.62 -6.67 -13.20
C ARG A 44 -7.79 -5.70 -13.00
N MET A 45 -8.56 -5.86 -11.91
CA MET A 45 -9.60 -4.91 -11.50
C MET A 45 -9.01 -3.52 -11.29
N SER A 46 -7.94 -3.40 -10.50
CA SER A 46 -7.27 -2.12 -10.25
C SER A 46 -6.76 -1.48 -11.54
N PHE A 47 -6.03 -2.23 -12.36
CA PHE A 47 -5.44 -1.75 -13.61
C PHE A 47 -6.49 -1.19 -14.57
N ASN A 48 -7.57 -1.95 -14.82
CA ASN A 48 -8.65 -1.52 -15.72
C ASN A 48 -9.42 -0.31 -15.19
N ASN A 49 -9.37 -0.04 -13.89
CA ASN A 49 -10.04 1.09 -13.26
C ASN A 49 -9.01 2.16 -12.82
N LYS A 50 -8.05 2.51 -13.68
CA LYS A 50 -7.09 3.61 -13.45
C LYS A 50 -6.26 3.47 -12.17
N PHE A 51 -5.86 2.23 -11.86
CA PHE A 51 -5.06 1.89 -10.66
C PHE A 51 -5.73 2.26 -9.33
N LYS A 52 -7.08 2.28 -9.30
CA LYS A 52 -7.86 2.41 -8.07
C LYS A 52 -7.60 1.22 -7.14
N VAL A 53 -7.66 1.46 -5.83
CA VAL A 53 -7.29 0.46 -4.82
C VAL A 53 -8.34 -0.65 -4.71
N THR A 54 -7.87 -1.88 -4.50
CA THR A 54 -8.69 -3.06 -4.24
C THR A 54 -8.20 -3.74 -2.97
N PHE A 55 -9.11 -4.29 -2.17
CA PHE A 55 -8.86 -5.05 -0.96
C PHE A 55 -9.47 -6.44 -1.11
N SER A 56 -8.98 -7.43 -0.37
CA SER A 56 -9.57 -8.77 -0.42
C SER A 56 -9.65 -9.41 0.95
N LYS A 57 -10.77 -10.08 1.16
CA LYS A 57 -10.99 -10.99 2.27
C LYS A 57 -11.74 -12.19 1.71
N ASP A 58 -11.14 -13.36 1.88
CA ASP A 58 -11.61 -14.61 1.29
C ASP A 58 -11.78 -14.47 -0.24
N GLU A 59 -12.93 -14.86 -0.78
CA GLU A 59 -13.26 -14.83 -2.21
C GLU A 59 -13.99 -13.55 -2.64
N ILE A 60 -13.91 -12.49 -1.84
CA ILE A 60 -14.56 -11.21 -2.09
C ILE A 60 -13.51 -10.12 -2.23
N ILE A 61 -13.63 -9.35 -3.32
CA ILE A 61 -12.88 -8.12 -3.53
C ILE A 61 -13.73 -6.95 -3.06
N TYR A 62 -13.14 -6.06 -2.28
CA TYR A 62 -13.76 -4.83 -1.79
C TYR A 62 -13.07 -3.61 -2.41
N THR A 63 -13.84 -2.58 -2.74
CA THR A 63 -13.33 -1.29 -3.22
C THR A 63 -14.03 -0.13 -2.52
N LEU A 64 -13.37 1.03 -2.42
CA LEU A 64 -13.94 2.24 -1.80
C LEU A 64 -14.91 3.00 -2.73
N GLU A 65 -14.91 2.64 -4.01
CA GLU A 65 -15.77 3.24 -5.04
C GLU A 65 -16.19 2.17 -6.04
N LYS A 66 -17.33 2.38 -6.69
CA LYS A 66 -17.83 1.44 -7.69
C LYS A 66 -16.92 1.46 -8.92
N PHE A 67 -16.41 0.29 -9.29
CA PHE A 67 -15.64 0.11 -10.51
C PHE A 67 -16.59 -0.02 -11.70
N GLU A 68 -16.24 0.64 -12.80
CA GLU A 68 -17.02 0.66 -14.03
C GLU A 68 -16.62 -0.49 -14.97
N ILE A 69 -15.34 -0.87 -14.96
CA ILE A 69 -14.78 -1.86 -15.89
C ILE A 69 -14.45 -3.14 -15.13
N ILE A 70 -15.20 -4.20 -15.39
CA ILE A 70 -14.95 -5.53 -14.82
C ILE A 70 -14.19 -6.38 -15.86
N PRO A 71 -12.94 -6.80 -15.59
CA PRO A 71 -12.18 -7.62 -16.53
C PRO A 71 -12.77 -9.02 -16.68
N THR A 72 -12.69 -9.54 -17.91
CA THR A 72 -12.86 -10.97 -18.16
C THR A 72 -11.56 -11.71 -17.84
N LEU A 73 -11.65 -12.80 -17.08
CA LEU A 73 -10.54 -13.67 -16.72
C LEU A 73 -10.91 -15.12 -17.05
N ASP A 74 -9.92 -15.91 -17.42
CA ASP A 74 -10.10 -17.31 -17.85
C ASP A 74 -10.48 -18.21 -16.67
N ASP A 75 -9.84 -17.99 -15.51
CA ASP A 75 -9.97 -18.87 -14.34
C ASP A 75 -11.07 -18.42 -13.35
N VAL A 76 -11.65 -17.22 -13.52
CA VAL A 76 -12.61 -16.67 -12.56
C VAL A 76 -13.62 -15.73 -13.22
N THR A 77 -14.86 -15.77 -12.75
CA THR A 77 -15.89 -14.75 -13.04
C THR A 77 -15.91 -13.76 -11.87
N ILE A 78 -15.90 -12.47 -12.17
CA ILE A 78 -16.05 -11.41 -11.18
C ILE A 78 -17.48 -10.87 -11.29
N ILE A 79 -18.25 -10.92 -10.20
CA ILE A 79 -19.64 -10.47 -10.17
C ILE A 79 -19.79 -9.37 -9.13
N PHE A 80 -20.38 -8.25 -9.52
CA PHE A 80 -20.74 -7.19 -8.57
C PHE A 80 -21.83 -7.69 -7.61
N ASP A 81 -21.56 -7.62 -6.31
CA ASP A 81 -22.36 -8.21 -5.22
C ASP A 81 -22.89 -7.13 -4.26
N GLY A 82 -23.20 -5.95 -4.82
CA GLY A 82 -23.77 -4.82 -4.10
C GLY A 82 -22.75 -3.99 -3.32
N GLU A 83 -23.29 -3.16 -2.44
CA GLU A 83 -22.54 -2.29 -1.54
C GLU A 83 -22.87 -2.63 -0.08
N GLU A 84 -21.90 -2.43 0.81
CA GLU A 84 -22.03 -2.76 2.23
C GLU A 84 -21.22 -1.79 3.08
N VAL A 85 -21.81 -1.30 4.17
CA VAL A 85 -21.05 -0.62 5.22
C VAL A 85 -20.39 -1.69 6.09
N LEU A 86 -19.10 -1.89 5.89
CA LEU A 86 -18.39 -3.00 6.50
C LEU A 86 -18.09 -2.68 7.98
N PRO A 87 -18.52 -3.48 8.97
CA PRO A 87 -18.18 -3.24 10.37
C PRO A 87 -16.65 -3.38 10.57
N ILE A 88 -16.08 -2.63 11.51
CA ILE A 88 -14.64 -2.71 11.79
C ILE A 88 -14.26 -4.07 12.37
N LYS A 89 -15.06 -4.52 13.35
CA LYS A 89 -14.95 -5.84 13.95
C LYS A 89 -14.94 -6.91 12.86
N ASP A 90 -14.01 -7.85 12.96
CA ASP A 90 -13.75 -8.94 12.03
C ASP A 90 -13.20 -8.51 10.65
N ASN A 91 -13.08 -7.21 10.36
CA ASN A 91 -12.57 -6.68 9.09
C ASN A 91 -11.31 -5.82 9.27
N ASN A 92 -10.66 -5.94 10.42
CA ASN A 92 -9.45 -5.21 10.83
C ASN A 92 -8.35 -5.24 9.76
N LYS A 93 -8.20 -6.36 9.05
CA LYS A 93 -7.23 -6.49 7.96
C LYS A 93 -7.53 -5.56 6.79
N ILE A 94 -8.78 -5.52 6.33
CA ILE A 94 -9.21 -4.60 5.26
C ILE A 94 -8.97 -3.16 5.71
N TYR A 95 -9.37 -2.80 6.93
CA TYR A 95 -9.14 -1.46 7.45
C TYR A 95 -7.64 -1.11 7.59
N SER A 96 -6.79 -2.08 7.93
CA SER A 96 -5.34 -1.88 7.94
C SER A 96 -4.80 -1.57 6.54
N GLU A 97 -5.26 -2.29 5.51
CA GLU A 97 -4.90 -2.02 4.11
C GLU A 97 -5.44 -0.66 3.60
N VAL A 98 -6.64 -0.26 4.06
CA VAL A 98 -7.21 1.07 3.77
C VAL A 98 -6.34 2.19 4.34
N ILE A 99 -5.85 2.04 5.58
CA ILE A 99 -4.92 3.00 6.19
C ILE A 99 -3.61 3.05 5.39
N GLU A 100 -3.07 1.89 5.02
CA GLU A 100 -1.87 1.81 4.18
C GLU A 100 -2.04 2.58 2.86
N PHE A 101 -3.20 2.41 2.21
CA PHE A 101 -3.57 3.16 1.01
C PHE A 101 -3.61 4.68 1.27
N TYR A 102 -4.29 5.13 2.33
CA TYR A 102 -4.38 6.56 2.63
C TYR A 102 -3.03 7.16 3.03
N ILE A 103 -2.16 6.43 3.75
CA ILE A 103 -0.79 6.87 4.03
C ILE A 103 -0.04 7.07 2.71
N ASN A 104 -0.06 6.07 1.82
CA ASN A 104 0.57 6.17 0.51
C ASN A 104 0.03 7.38 -0.29
N ASN A 105 -1.29 7.54 -0.35
CA ASN A 105 -1.94 8.62 -1.10
C ASN A 105 -1.53 10.01 -0.59
N ASN A 106 -1.45 10.19 0.73
CA ASN A 106 -0.99 11.45 1.33
C ASN A 106 0.49 11.73 1.00
N LEU A 107 1.35 10.72 1.05
CA LEU A 107 2.78 10.89 0.84
C LEU A 107 3.17 11.13 -0.63
N ARG A 108 2.36 10.67 -1.60
CA ARG A 108 2.60 10.88 -3.04
C ARG A 108 2.72 12.35 -3.44
N ASN A 109 1.98 13.21 -2.76
CA ASN A 109 1.91 14.64 -3.10
C ASN A 109 2.98 15.47 -2.38
N VAL A 110 3.73 14.86 -1.46
CA VAL A 110 4.77 15.56 -0.70
C VAL A 110 6.00 15.77 -1.60
N LYS A 111 6.37 17.04 -1.76
CA LYS A 111 7.55 17.45 -2.53
C LYS A 111 8.65 17.96 -1.62
N PHE A 112 9.89 17.59 -1.95
CA PHE A 112 11.08 18.21 -1.39
C PHE A 112 11.46 19.44 -2.22
N ASN A 113 11.79 20.55 -1.55
CA ASN A 113 12.04 21.87 -2.14
C ASN A 113 10.99 22.28 -3.18
N TYR A 114 9.71 21.94 -2.93
CA TYR A 114 8.55 22.21 -3.79
C TYR A 114 8.63 21.68 -5.23
N LYS A 115 9.69 20.93 -5.57
CA LYS A 115 10.01 20.57 -6.96
C LYS A 115 9.97 19.06 -7.20
N TYR A 116 10.57 18.28 -6.31
CA TYR A 116 10.80 16.85 -6.54
C TYR A 116 9.99 15.98 -5.60
N PRO A 117 9.47 14.81 -6.04
CA PRO A 117 8.79 13.88 -5.14
C PRO A 117 9.70 13.46 -3.99
N LYS A 118 9.26 13.71 -2.75
CA LYS A 118 10.01 13.34 -1.55
C LYS A 118 9.95 11.83 -1.29
N TYR A 119 8.77 11.25 -1.54
CA TYR A 119 8.50 9.83 -1.34
C TYR A 119 8.10 9.16 -2.66
N ARG A 120 8.53 7.92 -2.84
CA ARG A 120 7.99 6.98 -3.82
C ARG A 120 7.07 6.03 -3.07
N ALA A 121 5.76 6.25 -3.21
CA ALA A 121 4.69 5.55 -2.52
C ALA A 121 3.83 4.78 -3.54
N ALA A 122 3.98 3.45 -3.55
CA ALA A 122 3.43 2.56 -4.58
C ALA A 122 2.15 1.83 -4.14
N ASN A 123 1.42 2.34 -3.15
CA ASN A 123 0.30 1.64 -2.50
C ASN A 123 0.74 0.28 -1.91
N THR A 124 1.92 0.26 -1.31
CA THR A 124 2.45 -0.90 -0.59
C THR A 124 2.93 -0.46 0.79
N ARG A 125 3.22 -1.45 1.64
CA ARG A 125 3.86 -1.26 2.95
C ARG A 125 5.23 -0.62 2.86
N GLU A 126 5.88 -0.70 1.71
CA GLU A 126 7.22 -0.15 1.50
C GLU A 126 7.14 1.22 0.84
N ILE A 127 7.58 2.25 1.56
CA ILE A 127 7.66 3.62 1.06
C ILE A 127 9.12 4.03 1.01
N THR A 128 9.61 4.39 -0.19
CA THR A 128 10.98 4.88 -0.34
C THR A 128 11.02 6.39 -0.13
N GLY A 129 11.83 6.87 0.80
CA GLY A 129 12.20 8.28 0.96
C GLY A 129 13.42 8.62 0.12
N ASN A 130 13.28 9.54 -0.83
CA ASN A 130 14.37 9.96 -1.72
C ASN A 130 15.37 10.91 -1.02
N VAL A 131 14.97 11.48 0.11
CA VAL A 131 15.83 12.32 0.95
C VAL A 131 16.12 11.62 2.27
N ILE A 132 17.32 11.83 2.78
CA ILE A 132 17.72 11.37 4.11
C ILE A 132 17.69 12.55 5.08
N LEU A 133 17.31 12.26 6.32
CA LEU A 133 17.49 13.16 7.44
C LEU A 133 18.89 12.93 8.02
N ASP A 134 19.68 13.99 8.16
CA ASP A 134 20.96 13.92 8.85
C ASP A 134 20.83 14.18 10.36
N LYS A 135 21.97 14.15 11.06
CA LYS A 135 22.01 14.31 12.53
C LYS A 135 21.57 15.69 12.99
N ASP A 136 21.66 16.69 12.11
CA ASP A 136 21.27 18.08 12.38
C ASP A 136 19.82 18.34 11.92
N MET A 137 19.06 17.27 11.66
CA MET A 137 17.67 17.31 11.20
C MET A 137 17.49 18.01 9.85
N ASN A 138 18.55 18.06 9.03
CA ASN A 138 18.46 18.59 7.67
C ASN A 138 18.13 17.49 6.67
N GLU A 139 17.22 17.80 5.76
CA GLU A 139 16.82 16.92 4.67
C GLU A 139 17.72 17.12 3.45
N LYS A 140 18.34 16.04 2.96
CA LYS A 140 19.20 16.12 1.78
C LYS A 140 19.15 14.86 0.92
N TYR A 141 19.39 15.05 -0.37
CA TYR A 141 19.76 13.95 -1.26
C TYR A 141 21.19 13.51 -0.93
N LYS A 142 21.40 12.19 -0.84
CA LYS A 142 22.74 11.64 -0.69
C LYS A 142 23.07 10.78 -1.90
N LYS A 143 23.89 11.33 -2.78
CA LYS A 143 24.31 10.70 -4.03
C LYS A 143 25.81 10.87 -4.21
N SER A 144 26.48 9.81 -4.65
CA SER A 144 27.90 9.85 -5.01
C SER A 144 28.09 10.38 -6.43
N ASN A 145 29.29 10.90 -6.72
CA ASN A 145 29.67 11.32 -8.09
C ASN A 145 29.61 10.18 -9.11
N LYS A 146 29.68 8.92 -8.66
CA LYS A 146 29.59 7.74 -9.53
C LYS A 146 28.15 7.33 -9.85
N GLY A 147 27.14 7.91 -9.17
CA GLY A 147 25.73 7.62 -9.45
C GLY A 147 24.98 6.85 -8.36
N PHE A 148 25.69 6.29 -7.37
CA PHE A 148 25.05 5.60 -6.24
C PHE A 148 24.24 6.57 -5.38
N GLU A 149 22.98 6.23 -5.15
CA GLU A 149 22.02 6.99 -4.34
C GLU A 149 21.73 6.22 -3.05
N LEU A 150 21.84 6.90 -1.91
CA LEU A 150 21.39 6.39 -0.62
C LEU A 150 20.00 6.95 -0.32
N LYS A 151 19.05 6.04 -0.10
CA LYS A 151 17.65 6.35 0.23
C LYS A 151 17.25 5.71 1.55
N ARG A 152 16.14 6.18 2.11
CA ARG A 152 15.46 5.51 3.24
C ARG A 152 14.30 4.67 2.72
N LYS A 153 14.06 3.54 3.37
CA LYS A 153 12.95 2.65 3.08
C LYS A 153 12.15 2.47 4.36
N PHE A 154 10.97 3.05 4.39
CA PHE A 154 10.02 2.95 5.49
C PHE A 154 9.12 1.74 5.25
N ILE A 155 9.00 0.85 6.23
CA ILE A 155 8.06 -0.27 6.19
C ILE A 155 6.95 0.03 7.18
N ILE A 156 5.76 0.35 6.67
CA ILE A 156 4.59 0.62 7.50
C ILE A 156 3.81 -0.66 7.77
N SER A 157 3.26 -0.76 8.99
CA SER A 157 2.41 -1.85 9.41
C SER A 157 1.29 -1.33 10.31
N PRO A 158 0.29 -0.62 9.75
CA PRO A 158 -0.87 -0.21 10.52
C PRO A 158 -1.63 -1.44 11.04
N LYS A 159 -2.12 -1.36 12.27
CA LYS A 159 -2.98 -2.35 12.92
C LYS A 159 -4.21 -1.64 13.46
N VAL A 160 -5.37 -2.23 13.20
CA VAL A 160 -6.67 -1.74 13.66
C VAL A 160 -7.24 -2.75 14.63
N ASP A 161 -7.67 -2.31 15.80
CA ASP A 161 -8.41 -3.17 16.74
C ASP A 161 -9.92 -3.15 16.46
N ASP A 162 -10.67 -3.97 17.18
CA ASP A 162 -12.12 -4.13 16.96
C ASP A 162 -12.92 -2.86 17.30
N GLU A 163 -12.33 -1.95 18.07
CA GLU A 163 -12.90 -0.65 18.44
C GLU A 163 -12.53 0.45 17.42
N GLY A 164 -11.73 0.12 16.40
CA GLY A 164 -11.26 1.05 15.38
C GLY A 164 -10.08 1.92 15.81
N LYS A 165 -9.43 1.64 16.94
CA LYS A 165 -8.18 2.32 17.30
C LYS A 165 -7.05 1.79 16.43
N VAL A 166 -6.14 2.68 16.09
CA VAL A 166 -5.02 2.39 15.18
C VAL A 166 -3.71 2.41 15.95
N THR A 167 -2.85 1.45 15.68
CA THR A 167 -1.42 1.51 16.01
C THR A 167 -0.62 1.39 14.73
N LEU A 168 0.26 2.36 14.45
CA LEU A 168 1.16 2.35 13.30
C LEU A 168 2.53 1.87 13.76
N PHE A 169 2.88 0.62 13.41
CA PHE A 169 4.24 0.12 13.55
C PHE A 169 5.06 0.56 12.34
N LEU A 170 6.31 0.95 12.58
CA LEU A 170 7.20 1.49 11.56
C LEU A 170 8.59 0.88 11.70
N ASP A 171 9.11 0.34 10.60
CA ASP A 171 10.53 -0.02 10.50
C ASP A 171 11.23 0.91 9.49
N LEU A 172 12.52 1.18 9.74
CA LEU A 172 13.34 2.04 8.89
C LEU A 172 14.59 1.32 8.41
N ASN A 173 14.73 1.21 7.09
CA ASN A 173 15.88 0.61 6.42
C ASN A 173 16.60 1.62 5.52
N ALA A 174 17.82 1.27 5.11
CA ALA A 174 18.54 1.95 4.04
C ALA A 174 18.34 1.21 2.70
N SER A 175 18.31 1.94 1.59
CA SER A 175 18.33 1.38 0.23
C SER A 175 19.43 2.04 -0.57
N PHE A 176 20.14 1.25 -1.37
CA PHE A 176 21.11 1.73 -2.35
C PHE A 176 20.55 1.53 -3.74
N ASP A 177 20.41 2.63 -4.47
CA ASP A 177 20.00 2.61 -5.87
C ASP A 177 21.15 3.14 -6.74
N TYR A 178 21.07 2.89 -8.04
CA TYR A 178 22.01 3.40 -9.02
C TYR A 178 21.24 4.11 -10.14
N ASP A 179 21.69 5.31 -10.51
CA ASP A 179 20.99 6.19 -11.44
C ASP A 179 21.33 5.94 -12.91
N LYS A 180 22.37 5.13 -13.19
CA LYS A 180 22.76 4.74 -14.54
C LYS A 180 22.30 3.32 -14.84
N ASN A 181 21.77 3.10 -16.04
CA ASN A 181 21.58 1.75 -16.55
C ASN A 181 22.90 1.18 -17.11
N ILE A 182 22.93 -0.12 -17.40
CA ILE A 182 24.14 -0.80 -17.92
C ILE A 182 24.62 -0.14 -19.22
N TYR A 183 23.71 0.29 -20.09
CA TYR A 183 24.05 0.97 -21.34
C TYR A 183 24.83 2.28 -21.12
N GLN A 184 24.47 3.07 -20.11
CA GLN A 184 25.19 4.28 -19.73
C GLN A 184 26.53 4.02 -19.01
N MET A 185 26.81 2.78 -18.61
CA MET A 185 28.09 2.41 -18.00
C MET A 185 29.11 1.93 -19.03
N ILE A 186 28.65 1.43 -20.18
CA ILE A 186 29.49 0.91 -21.26
C ILE A 186 29.82 1.95 -22.34
N ASN A 187 29.21 3.14 -22.27
CA ASN A 187 29.49 4.32 -23.11
C ASN A 187 30.09 5.43 -22.25
#